data_AF-A0A0F6QU88-F1
#
_entry.id   AF-A0A0F6QU88-F1
#
_cell.length_a   1.000
_cell.length_b   1.000
_cell.length_c   1.000
_cell.angle_alpha   90.00
_cell.angle_beta   90.00
_cell.angle_gamma   90.00
#
_symmetry.space_group_name_H-M   'P 1'
#
loop_
_entity.id
_entity.type
_entity.pdbx_description
1 polymer ?
#
loop_
_entity_poly.entity_id
_entity_poly.type
_entity_poly.pdbx_seq_one_letter_code
_entity_poly.pdbx_strand_id
1 'polypeptide(L)'
;TSRFGRRRPFIAAGAAMVAVAVFLIGYAADIGYKMGDKLEQTPRVRAIGIFALGFWILDVANNTLQGPCRAFLADLAAGDAKRTRVANAFFSFFMAVGNVLGYAAGSFTNLHKMFPFAMTNACDLYCANLKSCFFLSITLLLLVTVTSLWYVKDKQWSPPPVAADEEKKSVPFFGEIFGAFKVMERPMWMLLIVTALNWIAWFPFLLFDTDWMGREVYGGDSEGDARLKQIYNKGVQSGALGLMFNSIVLGFMSLGVEWIGKKVGGAKRLWGIVNFILAIGLAMTVLVTKLAADYRKVAGPYAGPSPGIRAGALSLFAVLGIPLAITFSIPFALASIFSSSSGAGQGLSLGVLNLAIVIPQMIVSLGGGPFDALFGGGNLPAFIVGAIAAAISGVLAITVLPSPPPDAPALKTGAMGFH
;
A
#
# COMPACT_ATOMS: atom_id res chain seq x y z
N THR A 1 25.64 23.75 1.79
CA THR A 1 24.35 23.94 1.08
C THR A 1 24.32 22.98 -0.11
N SER A 2 23.29 22.12 -0.23
CA SER A 2 23.18 21.22 -1.39
C SER A 2 22.49 21.93 -2.55
N ARG A 3 23.10 21.92 -3.75
CA ARG A 3 22.51 22.49 -4.98
C ARG A 3 21.26 21.72 -5.45
N PHE A 4 21.06 20.51 -4.93
CA PHE A 4 19.94 19.64 -5.26
C PHE A 4 18.76 19.76 -4.28
N GLY A 5 18.80 20.69 -3.31
CA GLY A 5 17.73 20.83 -2.33
C GLY A 5 17.79 19.77 -1.22
N ARG A 6 16.77 19.73 -0.36
CA ARG A 6 16.70 18.84 0.81
C ARG A 6 16.16 17.45 0.45
N ARG A 7 15.12 17.38 -0.40
CA ARG A 7 14.33 16.14 -0.58
C ARG A 7 14.52 15.48 -1.95
N ARG A 8 14.89 16.24 -2.98
CA ARG A 8 15.10 15.71 -4.34
C ARG A 8 16.12 14.57 -4.45
N PRO A 9 17.29 14.60 -3.75
CA PRO A 9 18.24 13.49 -3.82
C PRO A 9 17.68 12.18 -3.27
N PHE A 10 16.87 12.25 -2.20
CA PHE A 10 16.23 11.07 -1.60
C PHE A 10 15.17 10.48 -2.54
N ILE A 11 14.39 11.32 -3.21
CA ILE A 11 13.40 10.89 -4.21
C ILE A 11 14.10 10.23 -5.40
N ALA A 12 15.17 10.84 -5.92
CA ALA A 12 15.95 10.28 -7.04
C ALA A 12 16.61 8.94 -6.66
N ALA A 13 17.22 8.86 -5.48
CA ALA A 13 17.84 7.63 -4.98
C ALA A 13 16.79 6.53 -4.79
N GLY A 14 15.63 6.84 -4.20
CA GLY A 14 14.53 5.89 -4.06
C GLY A 14 13.99 5.39 -5.40
N ALA A 15 13.83 6.27 -6.40
CA ALA A 15 13.42 5.88 -7.76
C ALA A 15 14.45 4.96 -8.43
N ALA A 16 15.75 5.25 -8.27
CA ALA A 16 16.81 4.38 -8.76
C ALA A 16 16.80 3.00 -8.07
N MET A 17 16.58 2.96 -6.75
CA MET A 17 16.45 1.69 -6.02
C MET A 17 15.25 0.86 -6.48
N VAL A 18 14.09 1.50 -6.73
CA VAL A 18 12.92 0.80 -7.31
C VAL A 18 13.26 0.24 -8.68
N ALA A 19 13.94 1.01 -9.54
CA ALA A 19 14.33 0.53 -10.87
C ALA A 19 15.27 -0.69 -10.79
N VAL A 20 16.26 -0.67 -9.88
CA VAL A 20 17.15 -1.81 -9.63
C VAL A 20 16.36 -3.02 -9.10
N ALA A 21 15.48 -2.81 -8.13
CA ALA A 21 14.68 -3.89 -7.54
C ALA A 21 13.80 -4.58 -8.59
N VAL A 22 13.03 -3.78 -9.35
CA VAL A 22 12.14 -4.26 -10.41
C VAL A 22 12.92 -4.97 -11.52
N PHE A 23 14.12 -4.48 -11.87
CA PHE A 23 15.01 -5.17 -12.80
C PHE A 23 15.44 -6.54 -12.28
N LEU A 24 15.90 -6.63 -11.02
CA LEU A 24 16.29 -7.90 -10.41
C LEU A 24 15.13 -8.91 -10.40
N ILE A 25 13.92 -8.47 -10.05
CA ILE A 25 12.73 -9.34 -10.04
C ILE A 25 12.41 -9.80 -11.48
N GLY A 26 12.36 -8.87 -12.44
CA GLY A 26 12.00 -9.18 -13.83
C GLY A 26 13.02 -10.09 -14.55
N TYR A 27 14.30 -10.00 -14.19
CA TYR A 27 15.37 -10.81 -14.77
C TYR A 27 15.83 -11.95 -13.84
N ALA A 28 15.10 -12.26 -12.77
CA ALA A 28 15.53 -13.25 -11.77
C ALA A 28 15.82 -14.63 -12.40
N ALA A 29 14.98 -15.08 -13.33
CA ALA A 29 15.17 -16.33 -14.06
C ALA A 29 16.41 -16.31 -14.98
N ASP A 30 16.63 -15.19 -15.69
CA ASP A 30 17.79 -15.01 -16.58
C ASP A 30 19.11 -14.98 -15.79
N ILE A 31 19.12 -14.27 -14.66
CA ILE A 31 20.29 -14.15 -13.77
C ILE A 31 20.57 -15.50 -13.11
N GLY A 32 19.53 -16.17 -12.59
CA GLY A 32 19.66 -17.51 -12.00
C GLY A 32 20.25 -18.52 -12.98
N TYR A 33 19.78 -18.52 -14.23
CA TYR A 33 20.33 -19.36 -15.30
C TYR A 33 21.81 -19.06 -15.57
N LYS A 34 22.19 -17.78 -15.69
CA LYS A 34 23.60 -17.38 -15.86
C LYS A 34 24.48 -17.75 -14.67
N MET A 35 23.92 -17.77 -13.46
CA MET A 35 24.60 -18.21 -12.24
C MET A 35 24.64 -19.74 -12.10
N GLY A 36 24.03 -20.48 -13.04
CA GLY A 36 24.14 -21.93 -13.20
C GLY A 36 22.89 -22.73 -12.82
N ASP A 37 21.73 -22.10 -12.65
CA ASP A 37 20.46 -22.85 -12.55
C ASP A 37 20.20 -23.58 -13.88
N LYS A 38 19.89 -24.87 -13.82
CA LYS A 38 19.50 -25.65 -15.01
C LYS A 38 18.02 -25.41 -15.32
N LEU A 39 17.65 -25.38 -16.60
CA LEU A 39 16.27 -25.14 -17.03
C LEU A 39 15.29 -26.20 -16.52
N GLU A 40 15.76 -27.45 -16.40
CA GLU A 40 14.99 -28.62 -15.97
C GLU A 40 14.93 -28.77 -14.44
N GLN A 41 15.74 -28.02 -13.68
CA GLN A 41 15.80 -28.14 -12.23
C GLN A 41 14.69 -27.32 -11.57
N THR A 42 13.89 -27.99 -10.73
CA THR A 42 12.90 -27.35 -9.86
C THR A 42 13.15 -27.80 -8.42
N PRO A 43 13.29 -26.88 -7.43
CA PRO A 43 13.25 -25.42 -7.55
C PRO A 43 14.55 -24.81 -8.12
N ARG A 44 14.43 -23.67 -8.81
CA ARG A 44 15.57 -22.85 -9.30
C ARG A 44 16.08 -21.95 -8.17
N VAL A 45 16.96 -22.49 -7.32
CA VAL A 45 17.35 -21.86 -6.05
C VAL A 45 17.98 -20.48 -6.25
N ARG A 46 18.83 -20.28 -7.26
CA ARG A 46 19.51 -18.99 -7.46
C ARG A 46 18.53 -17.94 -7.99
N ALA A 47 17.66 -18.31 -8.92
CA ALA A 47 16.59 -17.43 -9.39
C ALA A 47 15.67 -16.99 -8.23
N ILE A 48 15.28 -17.91 -7.34
CA ILE A 48 14.49 -17.60 -6.14
C ILE A 48 15.24 -16.63 -5.22
N GLY A 49 16.53 -16.84 -5.00
CA GLY A 49 17.37 -15.94 -4.18
C GLY A 49 17.43 -14.51 -4.75
N ILE A 50 17.62 -14.36 -6.07
CA ILE A 50 17.63 -13.05 -6.74
C ILE A 50 16.26 -12.38 -6.68
N PHE A 51 15.19 -13.15 -6.90
CA PHE A 51 13.82 -12.65 -6.79
C PHE A 51 13.54 -12.14 -5.38
N ALA A 52 13.87 -12.92 -4.34
CA ALA A 52 13.69 -12.54 -2.94
C ALA A 52 14.49 -11.27 -2.57
N LEU A 53 15.75 -11.19 -3.01
CA LEU A 53 16.58 -9.99 -2.83
C LEU A 53 15.94 -8.77 -3.52
N GLY A 54 15.49 -8.92 -4.76
CA GLY A 54 14.81 -7.87 -5.51
C GLY A 54 13.54 -7.39 -4.80
N PHE A 55 12.71 -8.30 -4.31
CA PHE A 55 11.52 -7.98 -3.51
C PHE A 55 11.85 -7.23 -2.21
N TRP A 56 12.90 -7.64 -1.51
CA TRP A 56 13.35 -6.95 -0.30
C TRP A 56 13.84 -5.52 -0.59
N ILE A 57 14.64 -5.33 -1.65
CA ILE A 57 15.06 -4.00 -2.09
C ILE A 57 13.85 -3.17 -2.51
N LEU A 58 12.85 -3.76 -3.19
CA LEU A 58 11.64 -3.06 -3.61
C LEU A 58 10.87 -2.50 -2.42
N ASP A 59 10.73 -3.27 -1.34
CA ASP A 59 10.05 -2.82 -0.14
C ASP A 59 10.80 -1.66 0.55
N VAL A 60 12.13 -1.79 0.70
CA VAL A 60 12.97 -0.71 1.22
C VAL A 60 12.88 0.54 0.34
N ALA A 61 12.90 0.38 -0.98
CA ALA A 61 12.85 1.47 -1.94
C ALA A 61 11.50 2.19 -1.91
N ASN A 62 10.39 1.44 -1.85
CA ASN A 62 9.04 1.99 -1.71
C ASN A 62 8.90 2.82 -0.43
N ASN A 63 9.36 2.29 0.71
CA ASN A 63 9.36 3.03 1.97
C ASN A 63 10.24 4.29 1.90
N THR A 64 11.39 4.20 1.24
CA THR A 64 12.32 5.34 1.03
C THR A 64 11.77 6.39 0.08
N LEU A 65 10.89 6.04 -0.85
CA LEU A 65 10.22 6.99 -1.76
C LEU A 65 9.00 7.65 -1.10
N GLN A 66 8.11 6.84 -0.53
CA GLN A 66 6.81 7.31 -0.06
C GLN A 66 6.93 8.33 1.08
N GLY A 67 7.84 8.09 2.05
CA GLY A 67 8.04 8.98 3.19
C GLY A 67 8.47 10.40 2.77
N PRO A 68 9.61 10.56 2.07
CA PRO A 68 10.07 11.85 1.56
C PRO A 68 9.08 12.54 0.63
N CYS A 69 8.38 11.81 -0.26
CA CYS A 69 7.36 12.39 -1.13
C CYS A 69 6.19 12.97 -0.34
N ARG A 70 5.67 12.25 0.66
CA ARG A 70 4.59 12.76 1.52
C ARG A 70 5.02 13.95 2.36
N ALA A 71 6.23 13.89 2.90
CA ALA A 71 6.79 15.00 3.66
C ALA A 71 7.07 16.23 2.77
N PHE A 72 7.42 16.02 1.50
CA PHE A 72 7.55 17.10 0.52
C PHE A 72 6.20 17.75 0.20
N LEU A 73 5.14 16.95 0.03
CA LEU A 73 3.78 17.45 -0.16
C LEU A 73 3.29 18.25 1.06
N ALA A 74 3.61 17.78 2.27
CA ALA A 74 3.30 18.50 3.51
C ALA A 74 4.07 19.82 3.63
N ASP A 75 5.35 19.85 3.26
CA ASP A 75 6.14 21.08 3.21
C ASP A 75 5.53 22.10 2.22
N LEU A 76 5.08 21.64 1.04
CA LEU A 76 4.42 22.46 0.02
C LEU A 76 3.05 22.99 0.49
N ALA A 77 2.38 22.27 1.39
CA ALA A 77 1.14 22.72 2.03
C ALA A 77 1.37 23.84 3.06
N ALA A 78 2.63 24.13 3.43
CA ALA A 78 3.03 25.26 4.28
C ALA A 78 2.27 25.34 5.63
N GLY A 79 2.00 24.18 6.24
CA GLY A 79 1.30 24.10 7.54
C GLY A 79 -0.23 24.24 7.47
N ASP A 80 -0.81 24.45 6.28
CA ASP A 80 -2.26 24.46 6.10
C ASP A 80 -2.81 23.02 6.13
N ALA A 81 -3.54 22.70 7.20
CA ALA A 81 -4.13 21.38 7.41
C ALA A 81 -5.10 20.95 6.30
N LYS A 82 -5.79 21.90 5.64
CA LYS A 82 -6.68 21.60 4.50
C LYS A 82 -5.84 21.25 3.27
N ARG A 83 -4.79 22.02 2.97
CA ARG A 83 -3.88 21.71 1.84
C ARG A 83 -3.16 20.38 2.04
N THR A 84 -2.72 20.07 3.27
CA THR A 84 -2.08 18.79 3.58
C THR A 84 -3.02 17.60 3.36
N ARG A 85 -4.30 17.73 3.75
CA ARG A 85 -5.32 16.71 3.47
C ARG A 85 -5.55 16.52 1.97
N VAL A 86 -5.71 17.62 1.23
CA VAL A 86 -5.89 17.59 -0.23
C VAL A 86 -4.67 16.97 -0.93
N ALA A 87 -3.45 17.29 -0.49
CA ALA A 87 -2.23 16.72 -1.06
C ALA A 87 -2.13 15.20 -0.82
N ASN A 88 -2.49 14.71 0.37
CA ASN A 88 -2.55 13.26 0.66
C ASN A 88 -3.68 12.54 -0.11
N ALA A 89 -4.80 13.23 -0.36
CA ALA A 89 -5.86 12.74 -1.23
C ALA A 89 -5.38 12.56 -2.68
N PHE A 90 -4.68 13.56 -3.25
CA PHE A 90 -4.07 13.42 -4.58
C PHE A 90 -3.00 12.34 -4.63
N PHE A 91 -2.17 12.21 -3.58
CA PHE A 91 -1.20 11.13 -3.47
C PHE A 91 -1.89 9.75 -3.55
N SER A 92 -2.97 9.57 -2.79
CA SER A 92 -3.75 8.33 -2.78
C SER A 92 -4.45 8.07 -4.13
N PHE A 93 -4.96 9.12 -4.78
CA PHE A 93 -5.52 9.03 -6.12
C PHE A 93 -4.50 8.54 -7.16
N PHE A 94 -3.28 9.09 -7.17
CA PHE A 94 -2.24 8.62 -8.10
C PHE A 94 -1.73 7.22 -7.76
N MET A 95 -1.73 6.81 -6.49
CA MET A 95 -1.53 5.39 -6.14
C MET A 95 -2.62 4.50 -6.75
N ALA A 96 -3.89 4.94 -6.71
CA ALA A 96 -5.01 4.24 -7.36
C ALA A 96 -4.79 4.06 -8.86
N VAL A 97 -4.38 5.14 -9.55
CA VAL A 97 -4.06 5.11 -10.98
C VAL A 97 -2.94 4.11 -11.26
N GLY A 98 -1.88 4.12 -10.45
CA GLY A 98 -0.79 3.15 -10.54
C GLY A 98 -1.27 1.71 -10.37
N ASN A 99 -2.13 1.44 -9.39
CA ASN A 99 -2.70 0.13 -9.16
C ASN A 99 -3.56 -0.35 -10.33
N VAL A 100 -4.44 0.51 -10.87
CA VAL A 100 -5.25 0.18 -12.06
C VAL A 100 -4.36 -0.16 -13.24
N LEU A 101 -3.33 0.64 -13.51
CA LEU A 101 -2.39 0.39 -14.60
C LEU A 101 -1.61 -0.92 -14.37
N GLY A 102 -1.20 -1.21 -13.13
CA GLY A 102 -0.52 -2.46 -12.78
C GLY A 102 -1.39 -3.70 -12.98
N TYR A 103 -2.63 -3.69 -12.46
CA TYR A 103 -3.58 -4.79 -12.65
C TYR A 103 -3.97 -4.95 -14.12
N ALA A 104 -4.18 -3.85 -14.84
CA ALA A 104 -4.44 -3.89 -16.28
C ALA A 104 -3.26 -4.50 -17.04
N ALA A 105 -2.03 -4.02 -16.80
CA ALA A 105 -0.82 -4.56 -17.42
C ALA A 105 -0.60 -6.04 -17.12
N GLY A 106 -0.84 -6.48 -15.88
CA GLY A 106 -0.80 -7.89 -15.50
C GLY A 106 -1.88 -8.76 -16.16
N SER A 107 -3.03 -8.18 -16.53
CA SER A 107 -4.10 -8.90 -17.24
C SER A 107 -3.83 -9.08 -18.73
N PHE A 108 -2.92 -8.30 -19.33
CA PHE A 108 -2.58 -8.41 -20.74
C PHE A 108 -1.54 -9.51 -20.98
N THR A 109 -1.98 -10.61 -21.61
CA THR A 109 -1.16 -11.81 -21.85
C THR A 109 -0.21 -11.74 -23.05
N ASN A 110 -0.31 -10.68 -23.86
CA ASN A 110 0.48 -10.51 -25.09
C ASN A 110 1.46 -9.33 -25.03
N LEU A 111 1.68 -8.75 -23.84
CA LEU A 111 2.52 -7.56 -23.67
C LEU A 111 3.98 -7.82 -24.09
N HIS A 112 4.47 -9.05 -23.90
CA HIS A 112 5.78 -9.50 -24.36
C HIS A 112 6.00 -9.34 -25.89
N LYS A 113 4.95 -9.35 -26.70
CA LYS A 113 5.08 -9.19 -28.16
C LYS A 113 5.56 -7.79 -28.58
N MET A 114 5.31 -6.78 -27.75
CA MET A 114 5.82 -5.42 -27.99
C MET A 114 7.32 -5.31 -27.71
N PHE A 115 7.89 -6.27 -26.97
CA PHE A 115 9.27 -6.23 -26.49
C PHE A 115 9.99 -7.54 -26.82
N PRO A 116 10.59 -7.66 -28.02
CA PRO A 116 11.21 -8.91 -28.46
C PRO A 116 12.37 -9.38 -27.56
N PHE A 117 12.97 -8.49 -26.76
CA PHE A 117 14.01 -8.82 -25.78
C PHE A 117 13.47 -9.50 -24.50
N ALA A 118 12.16 -9.55 -24.30
CA ALA A 118 11.55 -10.07 -23.08
C ALA A 118 11.62 -11.60 -23.00
N MET A 119 11.48 -12.30 -24.14
CA MET A 119 11.59 -13.76 -24.22
C MET A 119 13.06 -14.20 -24.26
N THR A 120 13.41 -15.18 -23.43
CA THR A 120 14.76 -15.78 -23.39
C THR A 120 14.64 -17.28 -23.17
N ASN A 121 15.75 -18.02 -23.31
CA ASN A 121 15.76 -19.46 -23.09
C ASN A 121 15.39 -19.86 -21.64
N ALA A 122 15.57 -18.95 -20.67
CA ALA A 122 15.32 -19.20 -19.25
C ALA A 122 13.95 -18.68 -18.76
N CYS A 123 13.32 -17.81 -19.55
CA CYS A 123 12.13 -17.04 -19.19
C CYS A 123 10.97 -17.43 -20.10
N ASP A 124 9.95 -18.06 -19.50
CA ASP A 124 8.74 -18.48 -20.21
C ASP A 124 7.81 -17.29 -20.53
N LEU A 125 6.65 -17.57 -21.14
CA LEU A 125 5.67 -16.56 -21.52
C LEU A 125 5.22 -15.66 -20.36
N TYR A 126 5.06 -16.24 -19.17
CA TYR A 126 4.61 -15.50 -17.98
C TYR A 126 5.71 -14.58 -17.47
N CYS A 127 6.93 -15.10 -17.36
CA CYS A 127 8.12 -14.34 -17.03
C CYS A 127 8.34 -13.18 -18.03
N ALA A 128 8.20 -13.44 -19.33
CA ALA A 128 8.39 -12.43 -20.37
C ALA A 128 7.34 -11.31 -20.30
N ASN A 129 6.07 -11.63 -20.06
CA ASN A 129 5.02 -10.61 -19.86
C ASN A 129 5.30 -9.75 -18.62
N LEU A 130 5.70 -10.38 -17.52
CA LEU A 130 6.05 -9.70 -16.27
C LEU A 130 7.24 -8.75 -16.48
N LYS A 131 8.28 -9.21 -17.18
CA LYS A 131 9.45 -8.41 -17.57
C LYS A 131 9.09 -7.20 -18.44
N SER A 132 8.17 -7.37 -19.39
CA SER A 132 7.65 -6.26 -20.21
C SER A 132 6.88 -5.23 -19.38
N CYS A 133 6.02 -5.69 -18.45
CA CYS A 133 5.30 -4.81 -17.54
C CYS A 133 6.25 -3.98 -16.67
N PHE A 134 7.30 -4.63 -16.16
CA PHE A 134 8.33 -3.99 -15.35
C PHE A 134 9.18 -3.00 -16.12
N PHE A 135 9.50 -3.29 -17.38
CA PHE A 135 10.19 -2.33 -18.24
C PHE A 135 9.36 -1.06 -18.44
N LEU A 136 8.07 -1.20 -18.79
CA LEU A 136 7.14 -0.08 -18.90
C LEU A 136 7.04 0.72 -17.59
N SER A 137 6.95 0.03 -16.46
CA SER A 137 6.92 0.64 -15.13
C SER A 137 8.17 1.46 -14.82
N ILE A 138 9.36 0.94 -15.09
CA ILE A 138 10.63 1.65 -14.90
C ILE A 138 10.70 2.88 -15.81
N THR A 139 10.34 2.75 -17.09
CA THR A 139 10.34 3.89 -18.02
C THR A 139 9.40 5.00 -17.52
N LEU A 140 8.18 4.65 -17.11
CA LEU A 140 7.21 5.61 -16.58
C LEU A 140 7.73 6.26 -15.28
N LEU A 141 8.27 5.46 -14.35
CA LEU A 141 8.84 5.96 -13.09
C LEU A 141 9.94 6.98 -13.34
N LEU A 142 10.89 6.68 -14.23
CA LEU A 142 12.01 7.56 -14.53
C LEU A 142 11.55 8.85 -15.21
N LEU A 143 10.65 8.76 -16.19
CA LEU A 143 10.08 9.93 -16.86
C LEU A 143 9.37 10.86 -15.86
N VAL A 144 8.44 10.31 -15.07
CA VAL A 144 7.68 11.10 -14.08
C VAL A 144 8.61 11.69 -13.01
N THR A 145 9.58 10.92 -12.53
CA THR A 145 10.53 11.40 -11.52
C THR A 145 11.40 12.52 -12.07
N VAL A 146 11.99 12.36 -13.25
CA VAL A 146 12.84 13.39 -13.87
C VAL A 146 12.03 14.66 -14.13
N THR A 147 10.83 14.55 -14.71
CA THR A 147 9.95 15.70 -14.94
C THR A 147 9.59 16.39 -13.61
N SER A 148 9.20 15.64 -12.58
CA SER A 148 8.87 16.20 -11.26
C SER A 148 10.06 16.92 -10.62
N LEU A 149 11.24 16.31 -10.64
CA LEU A 149 12.46 16.90 -10.06
C LEU A 149 12.92 18.14 -10.83
N TRP A 150 12.63 18.21 -12.13
CA TRP A 150 12.95 19.36 -12.96
C TRP A 150 11.99 20.54 -12.70
N TYR A 151 10.67 20.30 -12.71
CA TYR A 151 9.66 21.35 -12.58
C TYR A 151 9.44 21.84 -11.14
N VAL A 152 9.47 20.95 -10.14
CA VAL A 152 9.03 21.31 -8.78
C VAL A 152 10.20 21.85 -7.97
N LYS A 153 10.29 23.17 -7.82
CA LYS A 153 11.32 23.85 -7.01
C LYS A 153 11.28 23.36 -5.56
N ASP A 154 12.42 22.87 -5.05
CA ASP A 154 12.59 22.48 -3.65
C ASP A 154 13.28 23.63 -2.90
N LYS A 155 12.90 23.86 -1.64
CA LYS A 155 13.56 24.86 -0.80
C LYS A 155 15.01 24.42 -0.59
N GLN A 156 15.95 25.34 -0.80
CA GLN A 156 17.37 25.05 -0.60
C GLN A 156 17.61 24.71 0.87
N TRP A 157 18.36 23.63 1.14
CA TRP A 157 18.73 23.27 2.50
C TRP A 157 19.73 24.28 3.06
N SER A 158 19.25 25.14 3.94
CA SER A 158 20.06 25.99 4.81
C SER A 158 20.24 25.28 6.14
N PRO A 159 21.47 25.05 6.64
CA PRO A 159 21.62 24.66 8.03
C PRO A 159 20.99 25.74 8.94
N PRO A 160 20.30 25.38 10.03
CA PRO A 160 19.85 26.36 11.00
C PRO A 160 21.06 27.16 11.52
N PRO A 161 20.91 28.46 11.85
CA PRO A 161 21.99 29.21 12.48
C PRO A 161 22.37 28.46 13.76
N VAL A 162 23.58 27.93 13.79
CA VAL A 162 24.11 27.20 14.94
C VAL A 162 24.43 28.26 15.99
N ALA A 163 23.62 28.33 17.06
CA ALA A 163 24.10 28.91 18.31
C ALA A 163 25.30 28.05 18.74
N ALA A 164 26.41 28.70 19.07
CA ALA A 164 27.74 28.10 19.10
C ALA A 164 27.98 27.00 20.17
N ASP A 165 26.97 26.54 20.91
CA ASP A 165 27.15 25.68 22.10
C ASP A 165 26.21 24.46 22.17
N GLU A 166 25.96 23.77 21.05
CA GLU A 166 25.46 22.39 21.13
C GLU A 166 26.30 21.46 20.25
N GLU A 167 27.24 20.75 20.87
CA GLU A 167 27.79 19.51 20.32
C GLU A 167 26.62 18.58 19.97
N LYS A 168 26.25 18.52 18.68
CA LYS A 168 25.35 17.48 18.17
C LYS A 168 26.04 16.13 18.33
N LYS A 169 25.83 15.49 19.48
CA LYS A 169 26.09 14.06 19.64
C LYS A 169 25.35 13.36 18.50
N SER A 170 26.09 12.66 17.64
CA SER A 170 25.52 11.82 16.60
C SER A 170 24.81 10.67 17.30
N VAL A 171 23.56 10.88 17.70
CA VAL A 171 22.72 9.80 18.21
C VAL A 171 22.54 8.81 17.07
N PRO A 172 22.76 7.50 17.27
CA PRO A 172 22.44 6.52 16.27
C PRO A 172 20.98 6.68 15.84
N PHE A 173 20.67 6.49 14.56
CA PHE A 173 19.31 6.62 14.01
C PHE A 173 18.24 5.87 14.84
N PHE A 174 18.58 4.70 15.38
CA PHE A 174 17.72 3.96 16.30
C PHE A 174 17.48 4.68 17.63
N GLY A 175 18.50 5.34 18.18
CA GLY A 175 18.38 6.17 19.39
C GLY A 175 17.46 7.38 19.17
N GLU A 176 17.47 7.98 17.99
CA GLU A 176 16.53 9.04 17.63
C GLU A 176 15.08 8.53 17.54
N ILE A 177 14.86 7.35 16.96
CA ILE A 177 13.53 6.72 16.90
C ILE A 177 13.02 6.38 18.32
N PHE A 178 13.83 5.73 19.15
CA PHE A 178 13.46 5.41 20.52
C PHE A 178 13.24 6.66 21.38
N GLY A 179 14.03 7.72 21.15
CA GLY A 179 13.79 9.03 21.74
C GLY A 179 12.45 9.63 21.29
N ALA A 180 12.11 9.52 20.01
CA ALA A 180 10.82 9.97 19.47
C ALA A 180 9.64 9.29 20.17
N PHE A 181 9.72 7.97 20.39
CA PHE A 181 8.69 7.24 21.14
C PHE A 181 8.49 7.75 22.56
N LYS A 182 9.56 8.18 23.25
CA LYS A 182 9.46 8.73 24.61
C LYS A 182 8.87 10.13 24.66
N VAL A 183 9.03 10.93 23.60
CA VAL A 183 8.63 12.34 23.54
C VAL A 183 7.27 12.54 22.84
N MET A 184 6.74 11.52 22.18
CA MET A 184 5.47 11.61 21.46
C MET A 184 4.28 11.91 22.37
N GLU A 185 3.51 12.91 21.97
CA GLU A 185 2.27 13.29 22.65
C GLU A 185 1.17 12.22 22.47
N ARG A 186 0.21 12.20 23.41
CA ARG A 186 -0.94 11.29 23.41
C ARG A 186 -1.68 11.20 22.07
N PRO A 187 -1.94 12.29 21.32
CA PRO A 187 -2.56 12.24 19.98
C PRO A 187 -1.85 11.30 19.00
N MET A 188 -0.52 11.32 18.98
CA MET A 188 0.27 10.50 18.06
C MET A 188 0.22 9.03 18.48
N TRP A 189 0.32 8.73 19.77
CA TRP A 189 0.17 7.35 20.26
C TRP A 189 -1.19 6.74 19.92
N MET A 190 -2.27 7.51 20.07
CA MET A 190 -3.60 7.05 19.66
C MET A 190 -3.68 6.79 18.16
N LEU A 191 -3.06 7.66 17.35
CA LEU A 191 -2.98 7.49 15.90
C LEU A 191 -2.24 6.19 15.52
N LEU A 192 -1.12 5.90 16.17
CA LEU A 192 -0.33 4.69 15.92
C LEU A 192 -1.12 3.42 16.25
N ILE A 193 -1.82 3.39 17.39
CA ILE A 193 -2.64 2.24 17.80
C ILE A 193 -3.78 2.00 16.80
N VAL A 194 -4.52 3.05 16.43
CA VAL A 194 -5.63 2.94 15.46
C VAL A 194 -5.11 2.48 14.11
N THR A 195 -3.97 3.03 13.66
CA THR A 195 -3.30 2.64 12.41
C THR A 195 -2.88 1.18 12.44
N ALA A 196 -2.24 0.74 13.53
CA ALA A 196 -1.79 -0.65 13.67
C ALA A 196 -2.94 -1.64 13.59
N LEU A 197 -4.03 -1.40 14.32
CA LEU A 197 -5.22 -2.24 14.26
C LEU A 197 -5.88 -2.23 12.86
N ASN A 198 -5.92 -1.07 12.20
CA ASN A 198 -6.41 -0.98 10.83
C ASN A 198 -5.57 -1.84 9.88
N TRP A 199 -4.25 -1.87 10.05
CA TRP A 199 -3.37 -2.67 9.19
C TRP A 199 -3.40 -4.16 9.52
N ILE A 200 -3.62 -4.54 10.79
CA ILE A 200 -3.97 -5.93 11.14
C ILE A 200 -5.24 -6.38 10.40
N ALA A 201 -6.19 -5.47 10.15
CA ALA A 201 -7.37 -5.78 9.34
C ALA A 201 -7.09 -5.93 7.84
N TRP A 202 -6.22 -5.10 7.29
CA TRP A 202 -5.92 -5.11 5.85
C TRP A 202 -5.01 -6.25 5.43
N PHE A 203 -4.00 -6.60 6.23
CA PHE A 203 -2.99 -7.58 5.79
C PHE A 203 -3.53 -8.95 5.42
N PRO A 204 -4.46 -9.56 6.17
CA PRO A 204 -5.08 -10.82 5.76
C PRO A 204 -5.67 -10.71 4.36
N PHE A 205 -6.46 -9.67 4.12
CA PHE A 205 -7.08 -9.43 2.82
C PHE A 205 -6.03 -9.21 1.73
N LEU A 206 -5.05 -8.33 1.93
CA LEU A 206 -4.04 -8.02 0.92
C LEU A 206 -3.13 -9.21 0.57
N LEU A 207 -2.95 -10.16 1.49
CA LEU A 207 -2.15 -11.37 1.26
C LEU A 207 -2.95 -12.50 0.62
N PHE A 208 -4.23 -12.63 0.98
CA PHE A 208 -5.01 -13.83 0.69
C PHE A 208 -6.27 -13.59 -0.16
N ASP A 209 -6.56 -12.37 -0.60
CA ASP A 209 -7.80 -12.06 -1.35
C ASP A 209 -7.95 -12.79 -2.70
N THR A 210 -6.86 -12.86 -3.47
CA THR A 210 -6.83 -13.53 -4.78
C THR A 210 -6.78 -15.04 -4.63
N ASP A 211 -6.08 -15.54 -3.61
CA ASP A 211 -6.13 -16.95 -3.20
C ASP A 211 -7.55 -17.32 -2.78
N TRP A 212 -8.19 -16.48 -1.96
CA TRP A 212 -9.58 -16.63 -1.54
C TRP A 212 -10.55 -16.71 -2.72
N MET A 213 -10.35 -15.86 -3.74
CA MET A 213 -11.14 -15.94 -4.96
C MET A 213 -10.88 -17.24 -5.73
N GLY A 214 -9.63 -17.70 -5.79
CA GLY A 214 -9.22 -18.95 -6.43
C GLY A 214 -9.77 -20.21 -5.78
N ARG A 215 -9.58 -20.31 -4.47
CA ARG A 215 -9.84 -21.51 -3.66
C ARG A 215 -11.26 -21.53 -3.12
N GLU A 216 -11.65 -20.53 -2.35
CA GLU A 216 -12.95 -20.52 -1.66
C GLU A 216 -14.11 -20.19 -2.60
N VAL A 217 -13.97 -19.18 -3.46
CA VAL A 217 -15.06 -18.75 -4.36
C VAL A 217 -15.16 -19.63 -5.60
N TYR A 218 -14.03 -19.93 -6.24
CA TYR A 218 -13.99 -20.74 -7.47
C TYR A 218 -13.86 -22.25 -7.23
N GLY A 219 -13.30 -22.70 -6.11
CA GLY A 219 -13.14 -24.13 -5.82
C GLY A 219 -11.92 -24.75 -6.48
N GLY A 220 -10.97 -23.92 -6.89
CA GLY A 220 -9.70 -24.40 -7.39
C GLY A 220 -8.77 -24.82 -6.27
N ASP A 221 -7.71 -25.50 -6.68
CA ASP A 221 -6.60 -25.88 -5.81
C ASP A 221 -5.31 -25.64 -6.59
N SER A 222 -4.38 -24.88 -6.01
CA SER A 222 -3.08 -24.58 -6.59
C SER A 222 -2.14 -25.81 -6.57
N GLU A 223 -2.39 -26.76 -5.68
CA GLU A 223 -1.63 -28.02 -5.56
C GLU A 223 -2.36 -29.20 -6.20
N GLY A 224 -3.63 -29.02 -6.58
CA GLY A 224 -4.47 -30.06 -7.16
C GLY A 224 -4.11 -30.50 -8.59
N ASP A 225 -5.00 -31.28 -9.19
CA ASP A 225 -4.88 -31.74 -10.57
C ASP A 225 -4.91 -30.57 -11.58
N ALA A 226 -4.60 -30.86 -12.85
CA ALA A 226 -4.55 -29.82 -13.89
C ALA A 226 -5.88 -29.04 -14.03
N ARG A 227 -7.01 -29.68 -13.73
CA ARG A 227 -8.34 -29.07 -13.82
C ARG A 227 -8.59 -28.13 -12.64
N LEU A 228 -8.26 -28.53 -11.42
CA LEU A 228 -8.35 -27.72 -10.22
C LEU A 228 -7.41 -26.51 -10.28
N LYS A 229 -6.20 -26.69 -10.79
CA LYS A 229 -5.26 -25.59 -11.07
C LYS A 229 -5.83 -24.60 -12.08
N GLN A 230 -6.50 -25.09 -13.12
CA GLN A 230 -7.15 -24.20 -14.10
C GLN A 230 -8.30 -23.39 -13.48
N ILE A 231 -9.11 -24.01 -12.61
CA ILE A 231 -10.18 -23.32 -11.89
C ILE A 231 -9.60 -22.28 -10.92
N TYR A 232 -8.54 -22.64 -10.19
CA TYR A 232 -7.82 -21.76 -9.29
C TYR A 232 -7.30 -20.52 -10.04
N ASN A 233 -6.59 -20.74 -11.15
CA ASN A 233 -6.06 -19.65 -11.98
C ASN A 233 -7.17 -18.75 -12.53
N LYS A 234 -8.34 -19.29 -12.91
CA LYS A 234 -9.50 -18.48 -13.31
C LYS A 234 -10.04 -17.64 -12.15
N GLY A 235 -10.07 -18.19 -10.94
CA GLY A 235 -10.47 -17.44 -9.75
C GLY A 235 -9.48 -16.35 -9.38
N VAL A 236 -8.18 -16.63 -9.40
CA VAL A 236 -7.11 -15.62 -9.20
C VAL A 236 -7.21 -14.48 -10.21
N GLN A 237 -7.43 -14.80 -11.50
CA GLN A 237 -7.67 -13.79 -12.54
C GLN A 237 -8.92 -12.95 -12.25
N SER A 238 -10.00 -13.57 -11.77
CA SER A 238 -11.19 -12.83 -11.36
C SER A 238 -10.96 -12.00 -10.10
N GLY A 239 -10.08 -12.42 -9.19
CA GLY A 239 -9.66 -11.66 -8.01
C GLY A 239 -8.86 -10.42 -8.41
N ALA A 240 -7.93 -10.55 -9.36
CA ALA A 240 -7.19 -9.41 -9.93
C ALA A 240 -8.14 -8.38 -10.60
N LEU A 241 -9.19 -8.85 -11.29
CA LEU A 241 -10.25 -7.97 -11.80
C LEU A 241 -10.99 -7.25 -10.65
N GLY A 242 -11.27 -7.94 -9.55
CA GLY A 242 -11.82 -7.35 -8.33
C GLY A 242 -10.92 -6.24 -7.77
N LEU A 243 -9.61 -6.48 -7.67
CA LEU A 243 -8.62 -5.50 -7.24
C LEU A 243 -8.51 -4.28 -8.17
N MET A 244 -8.76 -4.46 -9.47
CA MET A 244 -8.89 -3.34 -10.41
C MET A 244 -10.11 -2.48 -10.07
N PHE A 245 -11.28 -3.07 -9.82
CA PHE A 245 -12.46 -2.31 -9.38
C PHE A 245 -12.26 -1.65 -8.02
N ASN A 246 -11.62 -2.34 -7.08
CA ASN A 246 -11.19 -1.78 -5.79
C ASN A 246 -10.36 -0.50 -6.00
N SER A 247 -9.37 -0.56 -6.91
CA SER A 247 -8.50 0.58 -7.21
C SER A 247 -9.23 1.74 -7.90
N ILE A 248 -10.20 1.45 -8.76
CA ILE A 248 -11.05 2.48 -9.37
C ILE A 248 -11.86 3.22 -8.29
N VAL A 249 -12.53 2.48 -7.41
CA VAL A 249 -13.31 3.06 -6.29
C VAL A 249 -12.39 3.84 -5.35
N LEU A 250 -11.20 3.30 -5.05
CA LEU A 250 -10.18 3.98 -4.26
C LEU A 250 -9.82 5.34 -4.85
N GLY A 251 -9.60 5.41 -6.16
CA GLY A 251 -9.26 6.65 -6.85
C GLY A 251 -10.35 7.71 -6.69
N PHE A 252 -11.60 7.36 -7.01
CA PHE A 252 -12.71 8.30 -6.87
C PHE A 252 -12.95 8.71 -5.41
N MET A 253 -12.87 7.77 -4.48
CA MET A 253 -13.01 8.07 -3.05
C MET A 253 -11.88 8.95 -2.54
N SER A 254 -10.65 8.77 -3.03
CA SER A 254 -9.50 9.60 -2.67
C SER A 254 -9.73 11.08 -2.99
N LEU A 255 -10.35 11.39 -4.14
CA LEU A 255 -10.73 12.76 -4.50
C LEU A 255 -11.86 13.32 -3.61
N GLY A 256 -12.74 12.45 -3.12
CA GLY A 256 -13.88 12.81 -2.27
C GLY A 256 -13.57 12.96 -0.77
N VAL A 257 -12.40 12.53 -0.28
CA VAL A 257 -12.10 12.42 1.17
C VAL A 257 -12.38 13.70 1.95
N GLU A 258 -11.97 14.86 1.42
CA GLU A 258 -12.13 16.14 2.12
C GLU A 258 -13.61 16.57 2.20
N TRP A 259 -14.36 16.39 1.11
CA TRP A 259 -15.78 16.75 1.04
C TRP A 259 -16.63 15.82 1.90
N ILE A 260 -16.40 14.51 1.81
CA ILE A 260 -17.12 13.52 2.63
C ILE A 260 -16.76 13.73 4.10
N GLY A 261 -15.47 13.96 4.39
CA GLY A 261 -14.97 14.22 5.73
C GLY A 261 -15.69 15.39 6.40
N LYS A 262 -15.93 16.48 5.67
CA LYS A 262 -16.72 17.61 6.18
C LYS A 262 -18.17 17.25 6.46
N LYS A 263 -18.82 16.51 5.56
CA LYS A 263 -20.22 16.11 5.72
C LYS A 263 -20.45 15.17 6.90
N VAL A 264 -19.52 14.25 7.17
CA VAL A 264 -19.66 13.27 8.26
C VAL A 264 -19.14 13.78 9.62
N GLY A 265 -18.73 15.04 9.70
CA GLY A 265 -18.29 15.68 10.95
C GLY A 265 -16.81 15.47 11.30
N GLY A 266 -15.95 15.30 10.29
CA GLY A 266 -14.49 15.34 10.40
C GLY A 266 -13.78 14.04 10.04
N ALA A 267 -12.45 14.11 9.92
CA ALA A 267 -11.59 13.00 9.52
C ALA A 267 -11.69 11.77 10.44
N LYS A 268 -11.84 11.98 11.76
CA LYS A 268 -11.96 10.88 12.72
C LYS A 268 -13.23 10.05 12.53
N ARG A 269 -14.37 10.73 12.29
CA ARG A 269 -15.66 10.07 12.07
C ARG A 269 -15.66 9.36 10.72
N LEU A 270 -15.10 9.99 9.69
CA LEU A 270 -14.92 9.36 8.39
C LEU A 270 -14.11 8.06 8.51
N TRP A 271 -12.95 8.12 9.18
CA TRP A 271 -12.11 6.94 9.38
C TRP A 271 -12.82 5.83 10.17
N GLY A 272 -13.53 6.20 11.23
CA GLY A 272 -14.37 5.26 11.98
C GLY A 272 -15.42 4.56 11.13
N ILE A 273 -16.21 5.33 10.38
CA ILE A 273 -17.29 4.81 9.50
C ILE A 273 -16.71 3.83 8.48
N VAL A 274 -15.63 4.19 7.80
CA VAL A 274 -15.08 3.29 6.76
C VAL A 274 -14.42 2.05 7.37
N ASN A 275 -13.90 2.11 8.59
CA ASN A 275 -13.41 0.91 9.28
C ASN A 275 -14.55 -0.07 9.60
N PHE A 276 -15.76 0.41 9.87
CA PHE A 276 -16.94 -0.47 9.93
C PHE A 276 -17.30 -1.05 8.56
N ILE A 277 -17.17 -0.27 7.48
CA ILE A 277 -17.35 -0.80 6.11
C ILE A 277 -16.31 -1.91 5.84
N LEU A 278 -15.06 -1.72 6.24
CA LEU A 278 -14.02 -2.75 6.16
C LEU A 278 -14.39 -3.98 6.98
N ALA A 279 -14.82 -3.81 8.23
CA ALA A 279 -15.23 -4.92 9.10
C ALA A 279 -16.38 -5.74 8.49
N ILE A 280 -17.42 -5.07 8.02
CA ILE A 280 -18.56 -5.70 7.34
C ILE A 280 -18.08 -6.38 6.06
N GLY A 281 -17.23 -5.73 5.27
CA GLY A 281 -16.72 -6.30 4.03
C GLY A 281 -15.93 -7.59 4.28
N LEU A 282 -15.02 -7.59 5.24
CA LEU A 282 -14.27 -8.78 5.63
C LEU A 282 -15.19 -9.88 6.18
N ALA A 283 -16.21 -9.55 6.96
CA ALA A 283 -17.20 -10.53 7.42
C ALA A 283 -18.04 -11.12 6.26
N MET A 284 -18.36 -10.31 5.24
CA MET A 284 -19.12 -10.74 4.06
C MET A 284 -18.38 -11.76 3.20
N THR A 285 -17.05 -11.86 3.30
CA THR A 285 -16.28 -12.92 2.64
C THR A 285 -16.74 -14.32 3.09
N VAL A 286 -17.15 -14.47 4.35
CA VAL A 286 -17.70 -15.71 4.91
C VAL A 286 -19.03 -16.06 4.22
N LEU A 287 -19.91 -15.07 4.03
CA LEU A 287 -21.19 -15.27 3.34
C LEU A 287 -20.97 -15.70 1.89
N VAL A 288 -20.12 -14.98 1.15
CA VAL A 288 -19.79 -15.31 -0.24
C VAL A 288 -19.21 -16.72 -0.35
N THR A 289 -18.33 -17.09 0.58
CA THR A 289 -17.72 -18.43 0.61
C THR A 289 -18.75 -19.52 0.87
N LYS A 290 -19.67 -19.31 1.83
CA LYS A 290 -20.74 -20.27 2.11
C LYS A 290 -21.69 -20.43 0.92
N LEU A 291 -22.09 -19.34 0.29
CA LEU A 291 -22.93 -19.37 -0.91
C LEU A 291 -22.22 -20.09 -2.07
N ALA A 292 -20.92 -19.85 -2.26
CA ALA A 292 -20.11 -20.56 -3.26
C ALA A 292 -20.01 -22.06 -2.98
N ALA A 293 -19.78 -22.44 -1.71
CA ALA A 293 -19.76 -23.84 -1.28
C ALA A 293 -21.10 -24.54 -1.51
N ASP A 294 -22.21 -23.91 -1.13
CA ASP A 294 -23.54 -24.48 -1.29
C ASP A 294 -23.96 -24.60 -2.76
N TYR A 295 -23.63 -23.61 -3.59
CA TYR A 295 -23.84 -23.71 -5.03
C TYR A 295 -23.07 -24.87 -5.67
N ARG A 296 -21.80 -25.08 -5.28
CA ARG A 296 -20.98 -26.20 -5.78
C ARG A 296 -21.53 -27.57 -5.40
N LYS A 297 -22.18 -27.72 -4.24
CA LYS A 297 -22.84 -28.98 -3.86
C LYS A 297 -23.92 -29.40 -4.86
N VAL A 298 -24.60 -28.43 -5.48
CA VAL A 298 -25.68 -28.67 -6.45
C VAL A 298 -25.16 -28.71 -7.88
N ALA A 299 -24.28 -27.78 -8.26
CA ALA A 299 -23.77 -27.64 -9.62
C ALA A 299 -22.60 -28.59 -9.96
N GLY A 300 -22.02 -29.22 -8.95
CA GLY A 300 -20.88 -30.15 -9.07
C GLY A 300 -19.56 -29.55 -8.58
N PRO A 301 -18.59 -30.40 -8.20
CA PRO A 301 -17.35 -29.98 -7.54
C PRO A 301 -16.43 -29.11 -8.41
N TYR A 302 -16.56 -29.20 -9.73
CA TYR A 302 -15.78 -28.43 -10.70
C TYR A 302 -16.52 -27.23 -11.29
N ALA A 303 -17.75 -26.95 -10.81
CA ALA A 303 -18.50 -25.80 -11.26
C ALA A 303 -17.95 -24.53 -10.60
N GLY A 304 -17.67 -23.50 -11.41
CA GLY A 304 -17.34 -22.17 -10.90
C GLY A 304 -18.53 -21.51 -10.20
N PRO A 305 -18.34 -20.32 -9.60
CA PRO A 305 -19.41 -19.63 -8.90
C PRO A 305 -20.51 -19.22 -9.87
N SER A 306 -21.75 -19.16 -9.39
CA SER A 306 -22.85 -18.58 -10.17
C SER A 306 -22.54 -17.11 -10.52
N PRO A 307 -23.14 -16.55 -11.59
CA PRO A 307 -22.94 -15.15 -11.95
C PRO A 307 -23.25 -14.18 -10.79
N GLY A 308 -24.25 -14.49 -9.97
CA GLY A 308 -24.60 -13.70 -8.79
C GLY A 308 -23.54 -13.74 -7.68
N ILE A 309 -22.98 -14.92 -7.38
CA ILE A 309 -21.91 -15.07 -6.39
C ILE A 309 -20.64 -14.36 -6.85
N ARG A 310 -20.29 -14.51 -8.13
CA ARG A 310 -19.15 -13.81 -8.73
C ARG A 310 -19.35 -12.30 -8.68
N ALA A 311 -20.53 -11.80 -9.06
CA ALA A 311 -20.85 -10.37 -8.98
C ALA A 311 -20.81 -9.85 -7.53
N GLY A 312 -21.29 -10.64 -6.56
CA GLY A 312 -21.20 -10.33 -5.14
C GLY A 312 -19.75 -10.21 -4.66
N ALA A 313 -18.89 -11.16 -5.03
CA ALA A 313 -17.46 -11.11 -4.71
C ALA A 313 -16.78 -9.88 -5.33
N LEU A 314 -17.00 -9.61 -6.63
CA LEU A 314 -16.42 -8.43 -7.28
C LEU A 314 -16.93 -7.10 -6.69
N SER A 315 -18.21 -7.04 -6.32
CA SER A 315 -18.78 -5.88 -5.64
C SER A 315 -18.16 -5.67 -4.26
N LEU A 316 -17.85 -6.75 -3.55
CA LEU A 316 -17.15 -6.71 -2.27
C LEU A 316 -15.77 -6.07 -2.42
N PHE A 317 -14.97 -6.53 -3.39
CA PHE A 317 -13.68 -5.91 -3.72
C PHE A 317 -13.83 -4.42 -4.03
N ALA A 318 -14.80 -4.05 -4.88
CA ALA A 318 -15.05 -2.66 -5.25
C ALA A 318 -15.38 -1.78 -4.02
N VAL A 319 -16.29 -2.23 -3.16
CA VAL A 319 -16.69 -1.52 -1.93
C VAL A 319 -15.50 -1.35 -0.98
N LEU A 320 -14.62 -2.34 -0.86
CA LEU A 320 -13.40 -2.26 -0.06
C LEU A 320 -12.42 -1.18 -0.57
N GLY A 321 -12.58 -0.66 -1.79
CA GLY A 321 -11.82 0.49 -2.27
C GLY A 321 -12.08 1.76 -1.46
N ILE A 322 -13.28 1.87 -0.87
CA ILE A 322 -13.71 3.00 -0.02
C ILE A 322 -12.83 3.13 1.24
N PRO A 323 -12.76 2.12 2.13
CA PRO A 323 -11.87 2.20 3.29
C PRO A 323 -10.40 2.30 2.90
N LEU A 324 -9.97 1.67 1.80
CA LEU A 324 -8.56 1.69 1.40
C LEU A 324 -8.08 3.10 1.03
N ALA A 325 -8.92 3.90 0.36
CA ALA A 325 -8.65 5.31 0.08
C ALA A 325 -8.40 6.13 1.35
N ILE A 326 -9.14 5.82 2.42
CA ILE A 326 -9.00 6.49 3.71
C ILE A 326 -7.75 6.04 4.45
N THR A 327 -7.47 4.74 4.47
CA THR A 327 -6.25 4.17 5.07
C THR A 327 -4.98 4.77 4.44
N PHE A 328 -4.99 5.07 3.14
CA PHE A 328 -3.83 5.66 2.45
C PHE A 328 -3.70 7.18 2.60
N SER A 329 -4.71 7.86 3.13
CA SER A 329 -4.74 9.34 3.20
C SER A 329 -4.80 9.87 4.64
N ILE A 330 -5.82 9.51 5.42
CA ILE A 330 -6.10 10.12 6.72
C ILE A 330 -4.98 9.91 7.75
N PRO A 331 -4.44 8.69 7.95
CA PRO A 331 -3.41 8.47 8.96
C PRO A 331 -2.16 9.33 8.72
N PHE A 332 -1.73 9.41 7.46
CA PHE A 332 -0.56 10.20 7.07
C PHE A 332 -0.81 11.70 7.17
N ALA A 333 -2.01 12.16 6.82
CA ALA A 333 -2.40 13.54 7.02
C ALA A 333 -2.43 13.92 8.50
N LEU A 334 -3.02 13.09 9.37
CA LEU A 334 -3.06 13.31 10.81
C LEU A 334 -1.66 13.30 11.45
N ALA A 335 -0.80 12.36 11.05
CA ALA A 335 0.59 12.32 11.53
C ALA A 335 1.35 13.58 11.13
N SER A 336 1.14 14.08 9.90
CA SER A 336 1.74 15.32 9.44
C SER A 336 1.26 16.54 10.24
N ILE A 337 -0.06 16.62 10.51
CA ILE A 337 -0.67 17.70 11.31
C ILE A 337 -0.11 17.69 12.74
N PHE A 338 -0.14 16.55 13.43
CA PHE A 338 0.36 16.44 14.81
C PHE A 338 1.87 16.65 14.90
N SER A 339 2.64 16.25 13.89
CA SER A 339 4.08 16.52 13.86
C SER A 339 4.38 18.02 13.74
N SER A 340 3.58 18.75 12.96
CA SER A 340 3.78 20.19 12.73
C SER A 340 3.52 21.03 13.98
N SER A 341 2.64 20.57 14.88
CA SER A 341 2.35 21.24 16.15
C SER A 341 3.37 20.93 17.25
N SER A 342 4.01 19.75 17.19
CA SER A 342 4.88 19.23 18.28
C SER A 342 6.36 19.62 18.13
N GLY A 343 6.75 20.30 17.04
CA GLY A 343 8.16 20.57 16.72
C GLY A 343 9.00 19.34 16.32
N ALA A 344 8.45 18.12 16.44
CA ALA A 344 9.03 16.90 15.94
C ALA A 344 9.15 16.96 14.41
N GLY A 345 10.30 16.57 13.86
CA GLY A 345 10.52 16.58 12.41
C GLY A 345 9.50 15.70 11.69
N GLN A 346 8.81 16.24 10.68
CA GLN A 346 7.77 15.52 9.92
C GLN A 346 8.22 14.16 9.39
N GLY A 347 9.49 14.02 8.98
CA GLY A 347 10.03 12.75 8.51
C GLY A 347 10.10 11.67 9.60
N LEU A 348 10.41 12.07 10.84
CA LEU A 348 10.48 11.16 11.98
C LEU A 348 9.09 10.64 12.34
N SER A 349 8.08 11.52 12.42
CA SER A 349 6.70 11.14 12.70
C SER A 349 6.11 10.21 11.63
N LEU A 350 6.39 10.45 10.35
CA LEU A 350 5.99 9.54 9.27
C LEU A 350 6.74 8.20 9.33
N GLY A 351 8.02 8.20 9.71
CA GLY A 351 8.79 6.97 9.93
C GLY A 351 8.21 6.13 11.07
N VAL A 352 7.84 6.78 12.19
CA VAL A 352 7.16 6.13 13.31
C VAL A 352 5.79 5.58 12.91
N LEU A 353 5.01 6.33 12.11
CA LEU A 353 3.74 5.84 11.57
C LEU A 353 3.93 4.59 10.72
N ASN A 354 4.98 4.52 9.90
CA ASN A 354 5.28 3.33 9.11
C ASN A 354 5.63 2.11 10.00
N LEU A 355 6.20 2.29 11.19
CA LEU A 355 6.40 1.17 12.13
C LEU A 355 5.08 0.58 12.60
N ALA A 356 4.04 1.42 12.77
CA ALA A 356 2.69 0.96 13.06
C ALA A 356 2.03 0.20 11.88
N ILE A 357 2.66 0.17 10.70
CA ILE A 357 2.22 -0.60 9.53
C ILE A 357 3.05 -1.89 9.42
N VAL A 358 4.37 -1.76 9.44
CA VAL A 358 5.30 -2.88 9.22
C VAL A 358 5.24 -3.90 10.36
N ILE A 359 5.07 -3.48 11.61
CA ILE A 359 5.00 -4.44 12.73
C ILE A 359 3.77 -5.36 12.58
N PRO A 360 2.55 -4.84 12.38
CA PRO A 360 1.40 -5.67 12.00
C PRO A 360 1.62 -6.55 10.78
N GLN A 361 2.29 -6.03 9.74
CA GLN A 361 2.60 -6.77 8.53
C GLN A 361 3.37 -8.04 8.83
N MET A 362 4.41 -7.92 9.65
CA MET A 362 5.26 -9.05 10.04
C MET A 362 4.48 -10.07 10.87
N ILE A 363 3.66 -9.60 11.81
CA ILE A 363 2.84 -10.47 12.66
C ILE A 363 1.85 -11.27 11.81
N VAL A 364 1.12 -10.61 10.90
CA VAL A 364 0.12 -11.27 10.07
C VAL A 364 0.77 -12.14 9.00
N SER A 365 1.84 -11.69 8.36
CA SER A 365 2.54 -12.48 7.33
C SER A 365 3.12 -13.78 7.88
N LEU A 366 3.68 -13.75 9.09
CA LEU A 366 4.26 -14.93 9.74
C LEU A 366 3.20 -15.79 10.44
N GLY A 367 2.16 -15.16 11.00
CA GLY A 367 1.14 -15.82 11.81
C GLY A 367 -0.08 -16.31 11.03
N GLY A 368 -0.40 -15.70 9.89
CA GLY A 368 -1.65 -15.93 9.13
C GLY A 368 -1.82 -17.38 8.69
N GLY A 369 -0.84 -17.92 7.96
CA GLY A 369 -0.88 -19.30 7.48
C GLY A 369 -0.99 -20.34 8.62
N PRO A 370 -0.11 -20.32 9.64
CA PRO A 370 -0.24 -21.20 10.80
C PRO A 370 -1.58 -21.04 11.53
N PHE A 371 -2.09 -19.81 11.64
CA PHE A 371 -3.37 -19.55 12.27
C PHE A 371 -4.52 -20.15 11.48
N ASP A 372 -4.57 -19.96 10.16
CA ASP A 372 -5.61 -20.53 9.31
C ASP A 372 -5.60 -22.07 9.36
N ALA A 373 -4.40 -22.68 9.42
CA ALA A 373 -4.26 -24.12 9.57
C ALA A 373 -4.91 -24.67 10.86
N LEU A 374 -4.91 -23.91 11.96
CA LEU A 374 -5.58 -24.31 13.21
C LEU A 374 -7.10 -24.44 13.08
N PHE A 375 -7.70 -23.78 12.09
CA PHE A 375 -9.15 -23.79 11.85
C PHE A 375 -9.55 -24.62 10.62
N GLY A 376 -8.67 -25.52 10.17
CA GLY A 376 -8.92 -26.38 9.01
C GLY A 376 -8.45 -25.81 7.67
N GLY A 377 -7.68 -24.72 7.67
CA GLY A 377 -7.09 -24.08 6.50
C GLY A 377 -8.02 -23.06 5.81
N GLY A 378 -7.61 -22.62 4.62
CA GLY A 378 -8.27 -21.55 3.87
C GLY A 378 -7.87 -20.17 4.36
N ASN A 379 -8.68 -19.17 4.04
CA ASN A 379 -8.37 -17.74 4.26
C ASN A 379 -9.36 -17.04 5.20
N LEU A 380 -10.50 -17.70 5.51
CA LEU A 380 -11.59 -17.12 6.31
C LEU A 380 -11.21 -16.77 7.75
N PRO A 381 -10.47 -17.62 8.51
CA PRO A 381 -10.12 -17.28 9.89
C PRO A 381 -9.33 -15.97 9.97
N ALA A 382 -8.32 -15.78 9.12
CA ALA A 382 -7.57 -14.53 9.03
C ALA A 382 -8.48 -13.33 8.65
N PHE A 383 -9.45 -13.50 7.75
CA PHE A 383 -10.42 -12.44 7.42
C PHE A 383 -11.34 -12.08 8.59
N ILE A 384 -11.74 -13.06 9.42
CA ILE A 384 -12.55 -12.80 10.61
C ILE A 384 -11.76 -12.03 11.67
N VAL A 385 -10.50 -12.40 11.91
CA VAL A 385 -9.59 -11.63 12.77
C VAL A 385 -9.46 -10.21 12.24
N GLY A 386 -9.32 -10.05 10.92
CA GLY A 386 -9.27 -8.75 10.29
C GLY A 386 -10.57 -7.94 10.47
N ALA A 387 -11.74 -8.59 10.36
CA ALA A 387 -13.03 -7.94 10.59
C ALA A 387 -13.16 -7.42 12.02
N ILE A 388 -12.75 -8.21 13.02
CA ILE A 388 -12.74 -7.80 14.43
C ILE A 388 -11.77 -6.64 14.64
N ALA A 389 -10.56 -6.72 14.12
CA ALA A 389 -9.55 -5.66 14.21
C ALA A 389 -10.05 -4.35 13.58
N ALA A 390 -10.72 -4.42 12.43
CA ALA A 390 -11.34 -3.27 11.77
C ALA A 390 -12.43 -2.63 12.62
N ALA A 391 -13.32 -3.44 13.23
CA ALA A 391 -14.37 -2.93 14.11
C ALA A 391 -13.78 -2.22 15.35
N ILE A 392 -12.77 -2.81 15.99
CA ILE A 392 -12.06 -2.21 17.12
C ILE A 392 -11.37 -0.91 16.70
N SER A 393 -10.67 -0.92 15.55
CA SER A 393 -10.04 0.28 14.98
C SER A 393 -11.08 1.37 14.70
N GLY A 394 -12.26 1.02 14.19
CA GLY A 394 -13.36 1.95 13.95
C GLY A 394 -13.88 2.61 15.23
N VAL A 395 -14.11 1.83 16.28
CA VAL A 395 -14.51 2.35 17.61
C VAL A 395 -13.44 3.28 18.17
N LEU A 396 -12.17 2.87 18.14
CA LEU A 396 -11.06 3.67 18.67
C LEU A 396 -10.84 4.96 17.86
N ALA A 397 -11.02 4.91 16.54
CA ALA A 397 -10.93 6.09 15.68
C ALA A 397 -11.97 7.16 16.09
N ILE A 398 -13.18 6.75 16.44
CA ILE A 398 -14.26 7.69 16.82
C ILE A 398 -14.06 8.22 18.24
N THR A 399 -13.65 7.34 19.16
CA THR A 399 -13.64 7.61 20.60
C THR A 399 -12.36 8.28 21.09
N VAL A 400 -11.20 7.94 20.51
CA VAL A 400 -9.91 8.30 21.08
C VAL A 400 -9.03 9.16 20.17
N LEU A 401 -9.31 9.25 18.86
CA LEU A 401 -8.58 10.21 18.02
C LEU A 401 -9.02 11.64 18.34
N PRO A 402 -8.07 12.54 18.60
CA PRO A 402 -8.39 13.94 18.79
C PRO A 402 -8.93 14.53 17.49
N SER A 403 -9.92 15.42 17.63
CA SER A 403 -10.38 16.21 16.49
C SER A 403 -9.22 17.09 16.02
N PRO A 404 -8.92 17.16 14.70
CA PRO A 404 -7.96 18.14 14.22
C PRO A 404 -8.40 19.55 14.65
N PRO A 405 -7.47 20.49 14.86
CA PRO A 405 -7.83 21.87 15.18
C PRO A 405 -8.84 22.40 14.16
N PRO A 406 -9.84 23.21 14.57
CA PRO A 406 -10.72 23.90 13.64
C PRO A 406 -9.86 24.62 12.60
N ASP A 407 -10.31 24.64 11.33
CA ASP A 407 -9.62 25.37 10.26
C ASP A 407 -9.31 26.78 10.78
N ALA A 408 -8.04 27.07 11.10
CA ALA A 408 -7.65 28.41 11.52
C ALA A 408 -8.04 29.35 10.38
N PRO A 409 -8.73 30.46 10.64
CA PRO A 409 -9.02 31.43 9.59
C PRO A 409 -7.70 31.77 8.92
N ALA A 410 -7.66 31.62 7.59
CA ALA A 410 -6.51 31.98 6.77
C ALA A 410 -5.95 33.28 7.33
N LEU A 411 -4.67 33.28 7.73
CA LEU A 411 -4.00 34.52 8.09
C LEU A 411 -4.32 35.49 6.96
N LYS A 412 -5.14 36.51 7.25
CA LYS A 412 -5.25 37.66 6.37
C LYS A 412 -3.80 38.08 6.20
N THR A 413 -3.29 37.90 4.98
CA THR A 413 -2.04 38.51 4.56
C THR A 413 -2.14 39.95 5.00
N GLY A 414 -1.45 40.27 6.10
CA GLY A 414 -1.35 41.63 6.59
C GLY A 414 -0.84 42.42 5.41
N ALA A 415 -1.58 43.46 5.04
CA ALA A 415 -1.07 44.48 4.17
C ALA A 415 0.27 44.94 4.75
N MET A 416 1.37 44.43 4.20
CA MET A 416 2.64 45.13 4.29
C MET A 416 2.44 46.38 3.45
N GLY A 417 2.02 47.44 4.14
CA GLY A 417 2.06 48.79 3.61
C GLY A 417 3.49 49.07 3.18
N PHE A 418 3.64 49.44 1.93
CA PHE A 418 4.84 50.09 1.44
C PHE A 418 5.04 51.40 2.22
N HIS A 419 6.17 51.52 2.89
CA HIS A 419 6.98 52.73 2.91
C HIS A 419 8.45 52.36 2.84
#